data_AF-A0A2J8A2F6-F1
#
_entry.id   AF-A0A2J8A2F6-F1
#
_cell.length_a   1.000
_cell.length_b   1.000
_cell.length_c   1.000
_cell.angle_alpha   90.00
_cell.angle_beta   90.00
_cell.angle_gamma   90.00
#
_symmetry.space_group_name_H-M   'P 1'
#
loop_
_entity.id
_entity.type
_entity.pdbx_description
1 polymer ?
#
loop_
_entity_poly.entity_id
_entity_poly.type
_entity_poly.pdbx_seq_one_letter_code
_entity_poly.pdbx_strand_id
1 'polypeptide(L)'
;MAGTLGLGTGTITHYPQPEFVAQRVTGAFCGQFEMNNLPSHQYETLPIKSGHLPGYAGHVPGAMGAIAQRKPQAAMHTLNHMATDATLPKGSIRPQTDMSLVDLRPEQRSLAKVYMYAEDARSDFLKFPSKATFDHRR
;
A
#
# COMPACT_ATOMS: atom_id res chain seq x y z
N MET A 1 -0.38 17.33 17.63
CA MET A 1 0.55 16.88 16.57
C MET A 1 0.12 15.48 16.16
N ALA A 2 -0.37 15.31 14.94
CA ALA A 2 -0.94 14.05 14.45
C ALA A 2 0.21 13.14 13.97
N GLY A 3 0.32 11.95 14.56
CA GLY A 3 1.38 10.99 14.24
C GLY A 3 1.22 10.41 12.84
N THR A 4 2.26 10.53 12.03
CA THR A 4 2.43 9.79 10.78
C THR A 4 2.71 8.32 11.11
N LEU A 5 1.72 7.45 10.86
CA LEU A 5 1.82 6.01 11.02
C LEU A 5 2.66 5.41 9.88
N GLY A 6 3.97 5.33 10.09
CA GLY A 6 4.76 4.20 9.60
C GLY A 6 4.93 3.25 10.77
N LEU A 7 4.04 2.27 10.94
CA LEU A 7 4.18 1.29 12.01
C LEU A 7 5.42 0.43 11.71
N GLY A 8 6.45 0.57 12.54
CA GLY A 8 7.63 -0.28 12.47
C GLY A 8 7.23 -1.72 12.77
N THR A 9 7.36 -2.61 11.81
CA THR A 9 7.04 -4.03 11.97
C THR A 9 7.95 -4.76 12.97
N GLY A 10 9.04 -4.11 13.40
CA GLY A 10 10.09 -4.71 14.24
C GLY A 10 11.04 -5.63 13.47
N THR A 11 10.77 -5.87 12.19
CA THR A 11 11.57 -6.72 11.32
C THR A 11 12.66 -5.90 10.63
N ILE A 12 13.92 -6.33 10.77
CA ILE A 12 15.07 -5.67 10.15
C ILE A 12 15.63 -6.59 9.06
N THR A 13 15.78 -6.05 7.86
CA THR A 13 16.35 -6.71 6.69
C THR A 13 17.51 -5.90 6.12
N HIS A 14 18.35 -6.53 5.29
CA HIS A 14 19.46 -5.85 4.62
C HIS A 14 19.01 -4.65 3.76
N TYR A 15 17.83 -4.78 3.13
CA TYR A 15 17.26 -3.74 2.29
C TYR A 15 16.05 -3.11 2.99
N PRO A 16 15.91 -1.77 2.99
CA PRO A 16 14.71 -1.12 3.46
C PRO A 16 13.53 -1.37 2.51
N GLN A 17 12.32 -1.30 3.04
CA GLN A 17 11.11 -1.27 2.20
C GLN A 17 11.09 0.03 1.36
N PRO A 18 10.61 0.00 0.12
CA PRO A 18 10.48 1.20 -0.69
C PRO A 18 9.48 2.18 -0.06
N GLU A 19 9.71 3.47 -0.28
CA GLU A 19 8.98 4.54 0.41
C GLU A 19 7.47 4.49 0.20
N PHE A 20 7.02 4.13 -1.01
CA PHE A 20 5.59 4.02 -1.35
C PHE A 20 4.84 2.94 -0.55
N VAL A 21 5.57 1.93 -0.05
CA VAL A 21 5.04 0.89 0.85
C VAL A 21 5.23 1.32 2.30
N ALA A 22 6.44 1.76 2.66
CA ALA A 22 6.81 2.04 4.05
C ALA A 22 5.96 3.16 4.68
N GLN A 23 5.53 4.15 3.89
CA GLN A 23 4.68 5.25 4.36
C GLN A 23 3.23 4.84 4.66
N ARG A 24 2.80 3.64 4.26
CA ARG A 24 1.38 3.23 4.25
C ARG A 24 1.13 1.83 4.85
N VAL A 25 2.05 1.35 5.67
CA VAL A 25 1.92 0.07 6.37
C VAL A 25 0.81 0.14 7.45
N THR A 26 -0.10 -0.82 7.45
CA THR A 26 -1.20 -0.92 8.42
C THR A 26 -0.78 -1.68 9.68
N GLY A 27 -1.57 -1.57 10.76
CA GLY A 27 -1.29 -2.25 12.02
C GLY A 27 -1.38 -3.78 11.97
N ALA A 28 -1.89 -4.32 10.87
CA ALA A 28 -1.94 -5.75 10.66
C ALA A 28 -0.56 -6.36 10.30
N PHE A 29 0.37 -5.56 9.77
CA PHE A 29 1.76 -5.94 9.54
C PHE A 29 2.56 -5.73 10.83
N CYS A 30 2.97 -6.81 11.47
CA CYS A 30 3.72 -6.76 12.73
C CYS A 30 4.53 -8.04 12.93
N GLY A 31 5.64 -7.94 13.67
CA GLY A 31 6.41 -9.10 14.11
C GLY A 31 5.79 -9.83 15.31
N GLN A 32 4.95 -9.16 16.09
CA GLN A 32 4.28 -9.73 17.26
C GLN A 32 2.86 -9.15 17.42
N PHE A 33 1.92 -10.01 17.77
CA PHE A 33 0.54 -9.62 18.07
C PHE A 33 0.36 -9.11 19.50
N GLU A 34 -0.54 -8.15 19.66
CA GLU A 34 -1.09 -7.78 20.96
C GLU A 34 -2.21 -8.76 21.35
N MET A 35 -1.83 -9.89 21.94
CA MET A 35 -2.76 -10.98 22.27
C MET A 35 -3.91 -10.56 23.19
N ASN A 36 -3.73 -9.53 24.00
CA ASN A 36 -4.74 -9.02 24.92
C ASN A 36 -5.83 -8.17 24.25
N ASN A 37 -5.58 -7.65 23.04
CA ASN A 37 -6.44 -6.64 22.42
C ASN A 37 -6.63 -6.87 20.90
N LEU A 38 -6.95 -8.11 20.53
CA LEU A 38 -7.22 -8.49 19.14
C LEU A 38 -8.47 -7.78 18.58
N PRO A 39 -9.58 -7.64 19.32
CA PRO A 39 -10.74 -6.85 18.89
C PRO A 39 -10.49 -5.34 19.07
N SER A 40 -9.68 -4.74 18.21
CA SER A 40 -9.29 -3.34 18.28
C SER A 40 -9.25 -2.64 16.92
N HIS A 41 -9.19 -1.31 16.96
CA HIS A 41 -9.02 -0.50 15.76
C HIS A 41 -7.65 -0.68 15.09
N GLN A 42 -6.63 -1.14 15.83
CA GLN A 42 -5.29 -1.42 15.30
C GLN A 42 -5.31 -2.51 14.23
N TYR A 43 -6.11 -3.57 14.45
CA TYR A 43 -6.26 -4.68 13.51
C TYR A 43 -7.52 -4.57 12.65
N GLU A 44 -8.20 -3.41 12.69
CA GLU A 44 -9.40 -3.14 11.89
C GLU A 44 -10.54 -4.16 12.12
N THR A 45 -10.57 -4.79 13.31
CA THR A 45 -11.55 -5.82 13.68
C THR A 45 -12.85 -5.21 14.23
N LEU A 46 -12.80 -3.96 14.71
CA LEU A 46 -13.98 -3.17 15.08
C LEU A 46 -14.63 -2.47 13.87
N PRO A 47 -15.88 -1.97 14.00
CA PRO A 47 -16.51 -1.17 12.95
C PRO A 47 -15.67 0.05 12.55
N ILE A 48 -15.53 0.27 11.24
CA ILE A 48 -14.73 1.35 10.66
C ILE A 48 -15.64 2.52 10.32
N LYS A 49 -15.38 3.70 10.91
CA LYS A 49 -16.18 4.92 10.66
C LYS A 49 -15.93 5.55 9.29
N SER A 50 -14.71 5.44 8.77
CA SER A 50 -14.26 6.06 7.52
C SER A 50 -14.65 5.30 6.25
N GLY A 51 -15.20 4.09 6.37
CA GLY A 51 -15.61 3.27 5.23
C GLY A 51 -17.09 3.43 4.88
N HIS A 52 -17.44 3.12 3.62
CA HIS A 52 -18.84 3.09 3.20
C HIS A 52 -19.55 1.81 3.66
N LEU A 53 -20.85 1.93 3.92
CA LEU A 53 -21.70 0.77 4.24
C LEU A 53 -21.76 -0.21 3.04
N PRO A 54 -21.93 -1.53 3.28
CA PRO A 54 -21.97 -2.51 2.20
C PRO A 54 -23.01 -2.26 1.09
N GLY A 55 -24.10 -1.55 1.41
CA GLY A 55 -25.16 -1.15 0.48
C GLY A 55 -25.00 0.24 -0.16
N TYR A 56 -23.91 0.95 0.12
CA TYR A 56 -23.65 2.24 -0.51
C TYR A 56 -23.43 2.07 -2.02
N ALA A 57 -24.24 2.76 -2.82
CA ALA A 57 -24.23 2.70 -4.28
C ALA A 57 -23.56 3.92 -4.95
N GLY A 58 -23.01 4.83 -4.16
CA GLY A 58 -22.24 5.96 -4.68
C GLY A 58 -20.85 5.55 -5.15
N HIS A 59 -20.18 6.45 -5.86
CA HIS A 59 -18.81 6.23 -6.31
C HIS A 59 -17.83 6.26 -5.13
N VAL A 60 -16.97 5.23 -5.06
CA VAL A 60 -15.80 5.19 -4.19
C VAL A 60 -14.56 5.26 -5.09
N PRO A 61 -13.67 6.25 -4.92
CA PRO A 61 -12.40 6.29 -5.63
C PRO A 61 -11.60 5.00 -5.36
N GLY A 62 -10.95 4.47 -6.41
CA GLY A 62 -10.15 3.23 -6.33
C GLY A 62 -10.93 1.94 -6.10
N ALA A 63 -12.16 1.86 -6.65
CA ALA A 63 -12.99 0.65 -6.64
C ALA A 63 -12.29 -0.64 -7.13
N MET A 64 -11.20 -0.52 -7.90
CA MET A 64 -10.40 -1.64 -8.41
C MET A 64 -9.01 -1.76 -7.77
N GLY A 65 -8.69 -0.91 -6.78
CA GLY A 65 -7.38 -0.89 -6.12
C GLY A 65 -7.19 -2.03 -5.12
N ALA A 66 -8.21 -2.33 -4.32
CA ALA A 66 -8.17 -3.41 -3.34
C ALA A 66 -8.71 -4.73 -3.91
N ILE A 67 -8.00 -5.84 -3.68
CA ILE A 67 -8.29 -7.13 -4.36
C ILE A 67 -8.85 -8.23 -3.45
N ALA A 68 -8.78 -8.09 -2.12
CA ALA A 68 -9.31 -9.12 -1.19
C ALA A 68 -9.70 -8.54 0.19
N GLN A 69 -10.48 -7.46 0.19
CA GLN A 69 -10.87 -6.76 1.42
C GLN A 69 -12.36 -6.47 1.45
N ARG A 70 -12.94 -6.33 2.65
CA ARG A 70 -14.33 -5.89 2.80
C ARG A 70 -14.49 -4.43 2.38
N LYS A 71 -15.64 -4.06 1.82
CA LYS A 71 -15.94 -2.68 1.32
C LYS A 71 -15.49 -1.55 2.27
N PRO A 72 -15.79 -1.59 3.59
CA PRO A 72 -15.35 -0.52 4.49
C PRO A 72 -13.83 -0.40 4.62
N GLN A 73 -13.12 -1.52 4.60
CA GLN A 73 -11.67 -1.59 4.73
C GLN A 73 -10.98 -1.14 3.43
N ALA A 74 -11.46 -1.63 2.29
CA ALA A 74 -10.99 -1.21 0.97
C ALA A 74 -11.12 0.31 0.78
N ALA A 75 -12.26 0.89 1.16
CA ALA A 75 -12.48 2.33 1.09
C ALA A 75 -11.50 3.11 2.00
N MET A 76 -11.33 2.67 3.25
CA MET A 76 -10.39 3.30 4.19
C MET A 76 -8.94 3.27 3.68
N HIS A 77 -8.46 2.11 3.22
CA HIS A 77 -7.08 1.97 2.72
C HIS A 77 -6.87 2.78 1.45
N THR A 78 -7.85 2.83 0.56
CA THR A 78 -7.79 3.64 -0.66
C THR A 78 -7.76 5.14 -0.35
N LEU A 79 -8.55 5.59 0.62
CA LEU A 79 -8.51 6.97 1.09
C LEU A 79 -7.14 7.33 1.68
N ASN A 80 -6.56 6.45 2.49
CA ASN A 80 -5.22 6.65 3.07
C ASN A 80 -4.13 6.68 1.98
N HIS A 81 -4.23 5.80 0.98
CA HIS A 81 -3.35 5.79 -0.18
C HIS A 81 -3.37 7.15 -0.88
N MET A 82 -4.55 7.68 -1.22
CA MET A 82 -4.68 8.99 -1.87
C MET A 82 -4.25 10.15 -0.96
N ALA A 83 -4.59 10.09 0.32
CA ALA A 83 -4.29 11.16 1.29
C ALA A 83 -2.77 11.36 1.47
N THR A 84 -2.00 10.28 1.37
CA THR A 84 -0.54 10.30 1.50
C THR A 84 0.16 10.24 0.13
N ASP A 85 -0.55 10.41 -0.99
CA ASP A 85 0.06 10.38 -2.33
C ASP A 85 0.81 11.66 -2.68
N ALA A 86 0.47 12.76 -2.01
CA ALA A 86 1.18 14.01 -2.19
C ALA A 86 2.62 13.95 -1.67
N THR A 87 2.93 13.10 -0.68
CA THR A 87 4.25 13.01 -0.05
C THR A 87 5.22 12.12 -0.82
N LEU A 88 4.73 11.30 -1.75
CA LEU A 88 5.57 10.46 -2.59
C LEU A 88 6.16 11.24 -3.78
N PRO A 89 7.34 10.84 -4.30
CA PRO A 89 7.97 11.48 -5.45
C PRO A 89 7.01 11.65 -6.64
N LYS A 90 7.05 12.82 -7.28
CA LYS A 90 6.35 13.07 -8.55
C LYS A 90 7.25 12.54 -9.67
N GLY A 91 6.85 11.43 -10.31
CA GLY A 91 7.60 10.82 -11.40
C GLY A 91 6.69 10.08 -12.38
N SER A 92 7.21 9.79 -13.57
CA SER A 92 6.49 9.13 -14.69
C SER A 92 5.83 7.79 -14.33
N ILE A 93 6.24 7.18 -13.22
CA ILE A 93 5.70 5.93 -12.70
C ILE A 93 5.52 6.17 -11.20
N ARG A 94 4.27 6.34 -10.77
CA ARG A 94 3.90 6.14 -9.36
C ARG A 94 3.31 4.75 -9.27
N PRO A 95 3.77 3.90 -8.35
CA PRO A 95 3.08 2.65 -8.06
C PRO A 95 1.64 2.99 -7.67
N GLN A 96 0.69 2.53 -8.49
CA GLN A 96 -0.73 2.74 -8.25
C GLN A 96 -1.27 1.83 -7.13
N THR A 97 -0.53 0.78 -6.79
CA THR A 97 -0.84 -0.17 -5.74
C THR A 97 -0.06 0.13 -4.46
N ASP A 98 -0.48 -0.48 -3.36
CA ASP A 98 0.15 -0.39 -2.05
C ASP A 98 -0.08 -1.72 -1.30
N MET A 99 0.81 -2.04 -0.36
CA MET A 99 0.71 -3.24 0.48
C MET A 99 -0.57 -3.26 1.31
N SER A 100 -1.12 -2.09 1.64
CA SER A 100 -2.41 -1.98 2.34
C SER A 100 -3.63 -2.29 1.47
N LEU A 101 -3.50 -2.31 0.13
CA LEU A 101 -4.59 -2.59 -0.82
C LEU A 101 -4.58 -4.05 -1.29
N VAL A 102 -3.40 -4.65 -1.34
CA VAL A 102 -3.20 -6.07 -1.65
C VAL A 102 -3.68 -6.94 -0.48
N ASP A 103 -3.92 -8.22 -0.75
CA ASP A 103 -4.31 -9.19 0.26
C ASP A 103 -3.22 -9.37 1.33
N LEU A 104 -3.61 -9.32 2.61
CA LEU A 104 -2.69 -9.63 3.70
C LEU A 104 -2.54 -11.13 3.84
N ARG A 105 -1.48 -11.65 3.22
CA ARG A 105 -1.13 -13.06 3.25
C ARG A 105 -0.45 -13.46 4.56
N PRO A 106 -0.81 -14.59 5.19
CA PRO A 106 -0.16 -15.06 6.42
C PRO A 106 1.36 -15.18 6.28
N GLU A 107 1.86 -15.55 5.09
CA GLU A 107 3.28 -15.73 4.81
C GLU A 107 4.08 -14.41 4.82
N GLN A 108 3.40 -13.27 4.66
CA GLN A 108 4.03 -11.97 4.42
C GLN A 108 3.74 -10.95 5.52
N ARG A 109 2.86 -11.28 6.47
CA ARG A 109 2.47 -10.39 7.58
C ARG A 109 3.67 -9.84 8.37
N SER A 110 4.72 -10.65 8.52
CA SER A 110 5.93 -10.28 9.26
C SER A 110 6.85 -9.31 8.52
N LEU A 111 6.59 -9.01 7.23
CA LEU A 111 7.47 -8.20 6.36
C LEU A 111 8.95 -8.61 6.43
N ALA A 112 9.23 -9.92 6.53
CA ALA A 112 10.58 -10.47 6.59
C ALA A 112 11.41 -10.30 5.31
N LYS A 113 10.78 -9.90 4.21
CA LYS A 113 11.42 -9.60 2.93
C LYS A 113 10.81 -8.33 2.34
N VAL A 114 11.44 -7.81 1.29
CA VAL A 114 10.86 -6.74 0.46
C VAL A 114 9.96 -7.40 -0.58
N TYR A 115 8.66 -7.48 -0.27
CA TYR A 115 7.70 -8.23 -1.09
C TYR A 115 7.10 -7.43 -2.25
N MET A 116 6.98 -6.12 -2.10
CA MET A 116 6.44 -5.21 -3.12
C MET A 116 7.49 -4.14 -3.40
N TYR A 117 8.01 -4.13 -4.63
CA TYR A 117 9.13 -3.28 -5.04
C TYR A 117 9.19 -3.09 -6.55
N ALA A 118 8.79 -4.11 -7.31
CA ALA A 118 8.85 -4.11 -8.76
C ALA A 118 7.97 -3.01 -9.37
N GLU A 119 6.92 -2.62 -8.67
CA GLU A 119 5.95 -1.61 -9.06
C GLU A 119 6.55 -0.20 -9.13
N ASP A 120 7.65 0.07 -8.43
CA ASP A 120 8.39 1.35 -8.44
C ASP A 120 9.77 1.26 -9.11
N ALA A 121 10.18 0.05 -9.49
CA ALA A 121 11.51 -0.16 -10.01
C ALA A 121 11.69 0.60 -11.34
N ARG A 122 12.62 1.56 -11.37
CA ARG A 122 12.98 2.26 -12.61
C ARG A 122 13.55 1.25 -13.60
N SER A 123 12.82 1.04 -14.68
CA SER A 123 13.19 0.09 -15.72
C SER A 123 12.86 0.64 -17.10
N ASP A 124 13.66 0.27 -18.09
CA ASP A 124 13.39 0.54 -19.51
C ASP A 124 12.78 -0.69 -20.21
N PHE A 125 12.31 -1.68 -19.44
CA PHE A 125 11.76 -2.95 -19.91
C PHE A 125 10.79 -2.82 -21.08
N LEU A 126 9.87 -1.85 -21.01
CA LEU A 126 8.90 -1.57 -22.06
C LEU A 126 8.92 -0.10 -22.49
N LYS A 127 10.10 0.53 -22.43
CA LYS A 127 10.30 1.89 -22.94
C LYS A 127 10.90 1.84 -24.34
N PHE A 128 10.04 1.94 -25.33
CA PHE A 128 10.44 1.95 -26.73
C PHE A 128 10.95 3.34 -27.16
N PRO A 129 11.77 3.40 -28.23
CA PRO A 129 12.17 4.66 -28.82
C PRO A 129 10.96 5.49 -29.23
N SER A 130 10.92 6.73 -28.75
CA SER A 130 10.03 7.77 -29.26
C SER A 130 10.61 8.36 -30.55
N LYS A 131 9.82 9.14 -31.30
CA LYS A 131 10.31 9.87 -32.49
C LYS A 131 11.60 10.67 -32.20
N ALA A 132 11.73 11.23 -30.99
CA ALA A 132 12.88 12.01 -30.58
C ALA A 132 14.10 11.16 -30.16
N THR A 133 13.89 9.89 -29.81
CA THR A 133 14.94 8.98 -29.31
C THR A 133 15.19 7.81 -30.26
N PHE A 134 14.62 7.87 -31.47
CA PHE A 134 14.87 6.87 -32.51
C PHE A 134 16.33 6.93 -32.93
N ASP A 135 17.03 5.83 -32.70
CA ASP A 135 18.38 5.60 -33.15
C ASP A 135 18.44 4.28 -33.93
N HIS A 136 19.07 4.34 -35.09
CA HIS A 136 19.29 3.22 -36.00
C HIS A 136 20.58 2.45 -35.66
N ARG A 137 21.25 2.82 -34.54
CA ARG A 137 22.38 2.11 -33.93
C ARG A 137 23.60 1.94 -34.86
N ARG A 138 24.06 3.04 -35.46
CA ARG A 138 25.25 3.05 -36.33
C ARG A 138 26.56 3.00 -35.58
#